data_AF-A0A7C1R2Z8-F1
#
_entry.id   AF-A0A7C1R2Z8-F1
#
_cell.length_a   1.000
_cell.length_b   1.000
_cell.length_c   1.000
_cell.angle_alpha   90.00
_cell.angle_beta   90.00
_cell.angle_gamma   90.00
#
_symmetry.space_group_name_H-M   'P 1'
#
loop_
_entity.id
_entity.type
_entity.pdbx_description
1 polymer ?
#
loop_
_entity_poly.entity_id
_entity_poly.type
_entity_poly.pdbx_seq_one_letter_code
_entity_poly.pdbx_strand_id
1 'polypeptide(L)'
;MSEVLSYTNRILKKCLENLPHMTPEELLSYKIKAEVEEAEVYYQLYEMSKEMTWSEELPKIFYQLYQENLERAEKLLEFYKKIFPGKEPVSVDLPSVKAVLTEETLKDFLKKGRLEHLIEILMKNEKIAKEICEYVSTTAENPEVREFSQWLEKREEERYNRLKRIKKLSDAKREASAQ
;
A
#
# COMPACT_ATOMS: atom_id res chain seq x y z
N MET A 1 5.47 -11.76 18.16
CA MET A 1 5.97 -10.42 17.78
C MET A 1 7.41 -10.44 17.23
N SER A 2 8.35 -11.25 17.74
CA SER A 2 9.75 -11.30 17.26
C SER A 2 9.94 -11.91 15.86
N GLU A 3 9.26 -13.02 15.54
CA GLU A 3 9.38 -13.70 14.24
C GLU A 3 8.73 -12.92 13.09
N VAL A 4 7.64 -12.22 13.40
CA VAL A 4 6.88 -11.39 12.46
C VAL A 4 7.65 -10.13 12.06
N LEU A 5 8.25 -9.42 13.02
CA LEU A 5 9.19 -8.32 12.74
C LEU A 5 10.37 -8.82 11.92
N SER A 6 10.85 -10.06 12.16
CA SER A 6 11.92 -10.67 11.39
C SER A 6 11.52 -10.94 9.92
N TYR A 7 10.29 -11.40 9.67
CA TYR A 7 9.77 -11.67 8.32
C TYR A 7 9.58 -10.38 7.50
N THR A 8 8.90 -9.39 8.06
CA THR A 8 8.69 -8.09 7.43
C THR A 8 10.02 -7.39 7.13
N ASN A 9 10.98 -7.42 8.07
CA ASN A 9 12.31 -6.86 7.85
C ASN A 9 13.08 -7.59 6.73
N ARG A 10 12.89 -8.91 6.60
CA ARG A 10 13.51 -9.69 5.52
C ARG A 10 12.93 -9.31 4.16
N ILE A 11 11.63 -9.07 4.07
CA ILE A 11 10.99 -8.60 2.84
C ILE A 11 11.46 -7.20 2.49
N LEU A 12 11.43 -6.27 3.44
CA LEU A 12 11.89 -4.90 3.23
C LEU A 12 13.33 -4.90 2.72
N LYS A 13 14.21 -5.68 3.35
CA LYS A 13 15.59 -5.85 2.92
C LYS A 13 15.69 -6.37 1.48
N LYS A 14 14.95 -7.43 1.13
CA LYS A 14 14.91 -7.94 -0.24
C LYS A 14 14.46 -6.87 -1.23
N CYS A 15 13.43 -6.09 -0.90
CA CYS A 15 12.94 -5.03 -1.78
C CYS A 15 13.99 -3.94 -1.99
N LEU A 16 14.64 -3.47 -0.91
CA LEU A 16 15.71 -2.48 -1.02
C LEU A 16 16.91 -3.01 -1.82
N GLU A 17 17.22 -4.30 -1.74
CA GLU A 17 18.31 -4.92 -2.51
C GLU A 17 17.97 -5.11 -4.00
N ASN A 18 16.70 -5.34 -4.37
CA ASN A 18 16.34 -5.74 -5.74
C ASN A 18 15.72 -4.60 -6.57
N LEU A 19 14.88 -3.75 -5.98
CA LEU A 19 14.16 -2.70 -6.71
C LEU A 19 15.09 -1.72 -7.45
N PRO A 20 16.25 -1.29 -6.91
CA PRO A 20 17.16 -0.37 -7.62
C PRO A 20 17.78 -0.95 -8.90
N HIS A 21 17.81 -2.28 -9.02
CA HIS A 21 18.42 -2.99 -10.16
C HIS A 21 17.40 -3.44 -11.19
N MET A 22 16.10 -3.21 -10.95
CA MET A 22 15.06 -3.55 -11.91
C MET A 22 15.10 -2.63 -13.13
N THR A 23 14.64 -3.15 -14.25
CA THR A 23 14.26 -2.34 -15.42
C THR A 23 12.97 -1.56 -15.14
N PRO A 24 12.67 -0.49 -15.90
CA PRO A 24 11.39 0.21 -15.79
C PRO A 24 10.17 -0.72 -15.99
N GLU A 25 10.30 -1.70 -16.89
CA GLU A 25 9.28 -2.70 -17.17
C GLU A 25 8.99 -3.59 -15.95
N GLU A 26 10.05 -4.11 -15.30
CA GLU A 26 9.94 -4.90 -14.07
C GLU A 26 9.41 -4.08 -12.90
N LEU A 27 9.89 -2.85 -12.72
CA LEU A 27 9.44 -1.99 -11.62
C LEU A 27 7.95 -1.62 -11.74
N LEU A 28 7.49 -1.31 -12.96
CA LEU A 28 6.07 -1.05 -13.21
C LEU A 28 5.22 -2.32 -13.03
N SER A 29 5.72 -3.47 -13.49
CA SER A 29 5.03 -4.77 -13.31
C SER A 29 4.92 -5.14 -11.82
N TYR A 30 5.99 -4.95 -11.05
CA TYR A 30 6.00 -5.09 -9.60
C TYR A 30 4.97 -4.17 -8.94
N LYS A 31 4.90 -2.90 -9.36
CA LYS A 31 3.95 -1.95 -8.78
C LYS A 31 2.50 -2.31 -9.07
N ILE A 32 2.19 -2.78 -10.28
CA ILE A 32 0.85 -3.28 -10.64
C ILE A 32 0.48 -4.46 -9.73
N LYS A 33 1.36 -5.47 -9.66
CA LYS A 33 1.19 -6.63 -8.78
C LYS A 33 0.98 -6.20 -7.32
N ALA A 34 1.77 -5.24 -6.84
CA ALA A 34 1.69 -4.80 -5.46
C ALA A 34 0.37 -4.12 -5.10
N GLU A 35 -0.25 -3.36 -6.02
CA GLU A 35 -1.58 -2.78 -5.81
C GLU A 35 -2.67 -3.86 -5.83
N VAL A 36 -2.53 -4.91 -6.66
CA VAL A 36 -3.45 -6.06 -6.67
C VAL A 36 -3.37 -6.84 -5.36
N GLU A 37 -2.16 -7.20 -4.91
CA GLU A 37 -1.95 -7.90 -3.64
C GLU A 37 -2.49 -7.08 -2.45
N GLU A 38 -2.30 -5.76 -2.46
CA GLU A 38 -2.87 -4.89 -1.42
C GLU A 38 -4.42 -4.85 -1.49
N ALA A 39 -5.01 -4.90 -2.69
CA ALA A 39 -6.45 -5.00 -2.87
C ALA A 39 -7.00 -6.30 -2.27
N GLU A 40 -6.35 -7.43 -2.55
CA GLU A 40 -6.74 -8.74 -2.01
C GLU A 40 -6.75 -8.74 -0.47
N VAL A 41 -5.73 -8.14 0.15
CA VAL A 41 -5.70 -7.99 1.62
C VAL A 41 -6.89 -7.18 2.12
N TYR A 42 -7.24 -6.05 1.49
CA TYR A 42 -8.42 -5.27 1.89
C TYR A 42 -9.73 -6.03 1.69
N TYR A 43 -9.84 -6.83 0.63
CA TYR A 43 -11.01 -7.66 0.41
C TYR A 43 -11.15 -8.74 1.49
N GLN A 44 -10.06 -9.39 1.87
CA GLN A 44 -10.07 -10.35 2.98
C GLN A 44 -10.50 -9.69 4.30
N LEU A 45 -10.01 -8.48 4.58
CA LEU A 45 -10.38 -7.72 5.77
C LEU A 45 -11.84 -7.27 5.74
N TYR A 46 -12.35 -6.89 4.57
CA TYR A 46 -13.78 -6.66 4.35
C TYR A 46 -14.59 -7.89 4.75
N GLU A 47 -14.24 -9.06 4.22
CA GLU A 47 -14.92 -10.32 4.54
C GLU A 47 -14.93 -10.62 6.04
N MET A 48 -13.76 -10.53 6.69
CA MET A 48 -13.62 -10.74 8.13
C MET A 48 -14.41 -9.72 8.96
N SER A 49 -14.45 -8.46 8.52
CA SER A 49 -15.11 -7.39 9.27
C SER A 49 -16.64 -7.47 9.23
N LYS A 50 -17.24 -8.16 8.24
CA LYS A 50 -18.69 -8.37 8.18
C LYS A 50 -19.23 -9.19 9.36
N GLU A 51 -18.38 -10.03 9.96
CA GLU A 51 -18.75 -10.85 11.13
C GLU A 51 -18.67 -10.04 12.44
N MET A 52 -18.19 -8.80 12.39
CA MET A 52 -17.99 -7.95 13.56
C MET A 52 -19.20 -7.08 13.86
N THR A 53 -19.85 -7.33 14.99
CA THR A 53 -21.07 -6.61 15.40
C THR A 53 -20.82 -5.20 15.94
N TRP A 54 -19.57 -4.83 16.20
CA TRP A 54 -19.23 -3.58 16.89
C TRP A 54 -18.97 -2.39 15.94
N SER A 55 -18.96 -2.60 14.61
CA SER A 55 -18.86 -1.50 13.65
C SER A 55 -19.40 -1.86 12.26
N GLU A 56 -20.48 -1.19 11.85
CA GLU A 56 -21.03 -1.29 10.48
C GLU A 56 -20.24 -0.46 9.45
N GLU A 57 -19.33 0.40 9.90
CA GLU A 57 -18.54 1.29 9.04
C GLU A 57 -17.29 0.60 8.50
N LEU A 58 -16.68 -0.31 9.27
CA LEU A 58 -15.42 -0.96 8.88
C LEU A 58 -15.50 -1.77 7.59
N PRO A 59 -16.53 -2.61 7.36
CA PRO A 59 -16.67 -3.28 6.08
C PRO A 59 -16.72 -2.30 4.90
N LYS A 60 -17.44 -1.18 5.06
CA LYS A 60 -17.55 -0.17 4.00
C LYS A 60 -16.19 0.45 3.67
N ILE A 61 -15.38 0.73 4.71
CA ILE A 61 -14.04 1.31 4.55
C ILE A 61 -13.11 0.32 3.84
N PHE A 62 -13.06 -0.94 4.27
CA PHE A 62 -12.19 -1.93 3.62
C PHE A 62 -12.60 -2.19 2.18
N TYR A 63 -13.91 -2.26 1.90
CA TYR A 63 -14.40 -2.42 0.53
C TYR A 63 -14.03 -1.22 -0.34
N GLN A 64 -14.13 0.00 0.19
CA GLN A 64 -13.69 1.20 -0.53
C GLN A 64 -12.18 1.16 -0.82
N LEU A 65 -11.34 0.77 0.14
CA LEU A 65 -9.89 0.64 -0.06
C LEU A 65 -9.53 -0.42 -1.11
N TYR A 66 -10.26 -1.54 -1.11
CA TYR A 66 -10.17 -2.56 -2.16
C TYR A 66 -10.45 -1.98 -3.55
N GLN A 67 -11.57 -1.28 -3.72
CA GLN A 67 -11.93 -0.66 -5.00
C GLN A 67 -10.89 0.39 -5.43
N GLU A 68 -10.44 1.23 -4.50
CA GLU A 68 -9.41 2.25 -4.76
C GLU A 68 -8.08 1.63 -5.23
N ASN A 69 -7.68 0.46 -4.71
CA ASN A 69 -6.50 -0.25 -5.17
C ASN A 69 -6.67 -0.88 -6.55
N LEU A 70 -7.83 -1.49 -6.83
CA LEU A 70 -8.10 -2.06 -8.16
C LEU A 70 -8.08 -1.00 -9.25
N GLU A 71 -8.74 0.14 -9.04
CA GLU A 71 -8.69 1.25 -10.00
C GLU A 71 -7.25 1.73 -10.23
N ARG A 72 -6.39 1.67 -9.21
CA ARG A 72 -4.96 2.03 -9.35
C ARG A 72 -4.20 0.99 -10.16
N ALA A 73 -4.42 -0.29 -9.88
CA ALA A 73 -3.82 -1.38 -10.66
C ALA A 73 -4.23 -1.27 -12.14
N GLU A 74 -5.50 -0.99 -12.42
CA GLU A 74 -6.01 -0.75 -13.78
C GLU A 74 -5.33 0.44 -14.45
N LYS A 75 -5.27 1.60 -13.78
CA LYS A 75 -4.58 2.79 -14.30
C LYS A 75 -3.10 2.55 -14.59
N LEU A 76 -2.42 1.78 -13.74
CA LEU A 76 -1.02 1.39 -13.94
C LEU A 76 -0.87 0.40 -15.09
N LEU A 77 -1.81 -0.52 -15.26
CA LEU A 77 -1.82 -1.47 -16.38
C LEU A 77 -2.09 -0.77 -17.71
N GLU A 78 -3.02 0.18 -17.77
CA GLU A 78 -3.24 1.03 -18.94
C GLU A 78 -1.98 1.82 -19.30
N PHE A 79 -1.29 2.36 -18.29
CA PHE A 79 -0.02 3.04 -18.47
C PHE A 79 1.07 2.10 -18.98
N TYR A 80 1.17 0.88 -18.43
CA TYR A 80 2.08 -0.16 -18.90
C TYR A 80 1.85 -0.47 -20.37
N LYS A 81 0.60 -0.72 -20.78
CA LYS A 81 0.25 -1.05 -22.17
C LYS A 81 0.54 0.09 -23.16
N LYS A 82 0.56 1.34 -22.68
CA LYS A 82 0.96 2.51 -23.50
C LYS A 82 2.47 2.58 -23.71
N ILE A 83 3.26 2.25 -22.69
CA ILE A 83 4.73 2.30 -22.75
C ILE A 83 5.31 1.04 -23.41
N PHE A 84 4.70 -0.12 -23.17
CA PHE A 84 5.12 -1.43 -23.65
C PHE A 84 4.03 -2.07 -24.53
N PRO A 85 3.78 -1.52 -25.73
CA PRO A 85 2.68 -1.97 -26.58
C PRO A 85 2.84 -3.44 -26.98
N GLY A 86 1.76 -4.22 -26.82
CA GLY A 86 1.72 -5.64 -27.16
C GLY A 86 2.42 -6.57 -26.16
N LYS A 87 2.94 -6.04 -25.04
CA LYS A 87 3.48 -6.84 -23.95
C LYS A 87 2.49 -6.96 -22.79
N GLU A 88 2.63 -8.03 -22.03
CA GLU A 88 1.97 -8.21 -20.74
C GLU A 88 2.98 -7.98 -19.61
N PRO A 89 2.53 -7.51 -18.42
CA PRO A 89 3.40 -7.31 -17.27
C PRO A 89 4.26 -8.53 -16.96
N VAL A 90 5.56 -8.29 -16.73
CA VAL A 90 6.50 -9.36 -16.43
C VAL A 90 6.34 -9.85 -14.99
N SER A 91 6.52 -11.15 -14.78
CA SER A 91 6.46 -11.72 -13.43
C SER A 91 7.68 -11.29 -12.63
N VAL A 92 7.45 -10.61 -11.51
CA VAL A 92 8.49 -10.23 -10.55
C VAL A 92 8.35 -11.08 -9.28
N ASP A 93 9.40 -11.85 -8.98
CA ASP A 93 9.49 -12.69 -7.77
C ASP A 93 9.91 -11.86 -6.55
N LEU A 94 9.08 -10.87 -6.22
CA LEU A 94 9.21 -10.03 -5.05
C LEU A 94 7.81 -9.81 -4.45
N PRO A 95 7.63 -9.99 -3.13
CA PRO A 95 6.35 -9.77 -2.48
C PRO A 95 6.07 -8.26 -2.31
N SER A 96 4.79 -7.88 -2.29
CA SER A 96 4.39 -6.51 -1.94
C SER A 96 4.69 -6.19 -0.48
N VAL A 97 5.55 -5.20 -0.27
CA VAL A 97 5.85 -4.67 1.07
C VAL A 97 4.58 -4.19 1.76
N LYS A 98 3.70 -3.49 1.02
CA LYS A 98 2.46 -2.95 1.59
C LYS A 98 1.48 -4.05 1.95
N ALA A 99 1.30 -5.06 1.11
CA ALA A 99 0.37 -6.15 1.39
C ALA A 99 0.78 -6.90 2.67
N VAL A 100 2.07 -7.23 2.82
CA VAL A 100 2.59 -7.94 4.00
C VAL A 100 2.44 -7.12 5.27
N LEU A 101 2.80 -5.83 5.22
CA LEU A 101 2.63 -4.92 6.37
C LEU A 101 1.15 -4.76 6.76
N THR A 102 0.27 -4.71 5.75
CA THR A 102 -1.17 -4.51 5.92
C THR A 102 -1.83 -5.73 6.54
N GLU A 103 -1.54 -6.93 6.05
CA GLU A 103 -2.18 -8.16 6.49
C GLU A 103 -1.95 -8.43 7.99
N GLU A 104 -0.70 -8.36 8.45
CA GLU A 104 -0.34 -8.66 9.83
C GLU A 104 -0.87 -7.60 10.81
N THR A 105 -0.68 -6.32 10.47
CA THR A 105 -1.04 -5.22 11.36
C THR A 105 -2.55 -5.04 11.43
N LEU A 106 -3.29 -5.33 10.35
CA LEU A 106 -4.75 -5.18 10.33
C LEU A 106 -5.50 -6.37 10.92
N LYS A 107 -4.96 -7.60 10.85
CA LYS A 107 -5.52 -8.74 11.62
C LYS A 107 -5.48 -8.49 13.13
N ASP A 108 -4.43 -7.85 13.63
CA ASP A 108 -4.34 -7.46 15.04
C ASP A 108 -5.19 -6.23 15.39
N PHE A 109 -5.39 -5.31 14.44
CA PHE A 109 -6.34 -4.21 14.57
C PHE A 109 -7.77 -4.70 14.76
N LEU A 110 -8.20 -5.67 13.95
CA LEU A 110 -9.56 -6.22 13.97
C LEU A 110 -9.94 -6.80 15.34
N LYS A 111 -8.94 -7.22 16.14
CA LYS A 111 -9.13 -7.69 17.53
C LYS A 111 -9.28 -6.56 18.56
N LYS A 112 -8.77 -5.36 18.27
CA LYS A 112 -8.68 -4.22 19.21
C LYS A 112 -9.67 -3.10 18.93
N GLY A 113 -10.17 -3.03 17.70
CA GLY A 113 -11.39 -2.33 17.30
C GLY A 113 -11.45 -0.81 17.44
N ARG A 114 -10.40 -0.07 17.05
CA ARG A 114 -10.38 1.40 17.14
C ARG A 114 -10.03 2.07 15.82
N LEU A 115 -11.01 2.55 15.05
CA LEU A 115 -10.85 3.09 13.70
C LEU A 115 -9.67 4.05 13.50
N GLU A 116 -9.33 4.88 14.49
CA GLU A 116 -8.19 5.81 14.43
C GLU A 116 -6.86 5.08 14.23
N HIS A 117 -6.74 3.89 14.81
CA HIS A 117 -5.57 3.04 14.68
C HIS A 117 -5.44 2.44 13.27
N LEU A 118 -6.56 2.17 12.59
CA LEU A 118 -6.55 1.71 11.19
C LEU A 118 -5.94 2.80 10.31
N ILE A 119 -6.38 4.05 10.48
CA ILE A 119 -5.86 5.16 9.68
C ILE A 119 -4.35 5.36 9.94
N GLU A 120 -3.89 5.21 11.18
CA GLU A 120 -2.46 5.26 11.53
C GLU A 120 -1.64 4.17 10.84
N ILE A 121 -2.17 2.94 10.78
CA ILE A 121 -1.52 1.82 10.10
C ILE A 121 -1.41 2.09 8.60
N LEU A 122 -2.52 2.50 7.97
CA LEU A 122 -2.55 2.85 6.56
C LEU A 122 -1.54 3.97 6.25
N MET A 123 -1.52 5.03 7.07
CA MET A 123 -0.56 6.11 6.94
C MET A 123 0.88 5.61 7.05
N LYS A 124 1.18 4.69 7.99
CA LYS A 124 2.52 4.12 8.13
C LYS A 124 2.92 3.33 6.88
N ASN A 125 1.99 2.58 6.28
CA ASN A 125 2.24 1.81 5.06
C ASN A 125 2.52 2.72 3.87
N GLU A 126 1.77 3.81 3.69
CA GLU A 126 2.05 4.82 2.66
C GLU A 126 3.43 5.48 2.88
N LYS A 127 3.80 5.76 4.13
CA LYS A 127 5.10 6.36 4.46
C LYS A 127 6.26 5.42 4.11
N ILE A 128 6.15 4.13 4.45
CA ILE A 128 7.17 3.13 4.11
C ILE A 128 7.30 2.98 2.59
N ALA A 129 6.16 2.92 1.88
CA ALA A 129 6.17 2.84 0.43
C ALA A 129 6.84 4.07 -0.22
N LYS A 130 6.57 5.27 0.32
CA LYS A 130 7.24 6.50 -0.08
C LYS A 130 8.76 6.38 0.11
N GLU A 131 9.21 6.00 1.30
CA GLU A 131 10.64 5.87 1.64
C GLU A 131 11.36 4.86 0.73
N ILE A 132 10.70 3.76 0.35
CA ILE A 132 11.24 2.81 -0.61
C ILE A 132 11.39 3.44 -1.99
N CYS A 133 10.38 4.18 -2.47
CA CYS A 133 10.45 4.88 -3.76
C CYS A 133 11.57 5.93 -3.77
N GLU A 134 11.70 6.70 -2.68
CA GLU A 134 12.78 7.66 -2.49
C GLU A 134 14.15 6.98 -2.54
N TYR A 135 14.31 5.85 -1.83
CA TYR A 135 15.55 5.06 -1.87
C TYR A 135 15.87 4.55 -3.29
N VAL A 136 14.91 3.97 -4.00
CA VAL A 136 15.12 3.49 -5.38
C VAL A 136 15.46 4.66 -6.30
N SER A 137 14.81 5.82 -6.13
CA SER A 137 15.06 7.01 -6.94
C SER A 137 16.46 7.57 -6.81
N THR A 138 17.12 7.35 -5.67
CA THR A 138 18.46 7.86 -5.37
C THR A 138 19.56 6.84 -5.63
N THR A 139 19.25 5.55 -5.61
CA THR A 139 20.22 4.46 -5.73
C THR A 139 20.21 3.74 -7.08
N ALA A 140 19.13 3.83 -7.85
CA ALA A 140 19.07 3.17 -9.16
C ALA A 140 20.08 3.79 -10.15
N GLU A 141 20.78 2.92 -10.86
CA GLU A 141 21.75 3.32 -11.89
C GLU A 141 21.02 3.80 -13.16
N ASN A 142 19.89 3.18 -13.49
CA ASN A 142 19.08 3.52 -14.65
C ASN A 142 18.28 4.84 -14.40
N PRO A 143 18.50 5.90 -15.21
CA PRO A 143 17.79 7.16 -15.06
C PRO A 143 16.26 7.05 -15.16
N GLU A 144 15.73 6.19 -16.04
CA GLU A 144 14.29 5.99 -16.21
C GLU A 144 13.65 5.38 -14.96
N VAL A 145 14.36 4.45 -14.31
CA VAL A 145 13.95 3.86 -13.03
C VAL A 145 13.93 4.92 -11.93
N ARG A 146 14.91 5.82 -11.92
CA ARG A 146 14.93 6.94 -10.97
C ARG A 146 13.74 7.86 -11.15
N GLU A 147 13.50 8.32 -12.38
CA GLU A 147 12.37 9.21 -12.70
C GLU A 147 11.03 8.57 -12.38
N PHE A 148 10.85 7.30 -12.74
CA PHE A 148 9.63 6.56 -12.42
C PHE A 148 9.45 6.39 -10.90
N SER A 149 10.53 6.13 -10.17
CA SER A 149 10.47 6.03 -8.70
C SER A 149 10.12 7.36 -8.02
N GLN A 150 10.61 8.50 -8.52
CA GLN A 150 10.20 9.83 -8.04
C GLN A 150 8.72 10.10 -8.30
N TRP A 151 8.22 9.65 -9.45
CA TRP A 151 6.81 9.75 -9.76
C TRP A 151 5.95 8.89 -8.81
N LEU A 152 6.40 7.66 -8.50
CA LEU A 152 5.73 6.81 -7.50
C LEU A 152 5.76 7.44 -6.11
N GLU A 153 6.91 7.95 -5.67
CA GLU A 153 7.07 8.62 -4.37
C GLU A 153 6.02 9.72 -4.15
N LYS A 154 5.82 10.59 -5.15
CA LYS A 154 4.81 11.66 -5.08
C LYS A 154 3.40 11.11 -4.87
N ARG A 155 3.06 9.99 -5.52
CA ARG A 155 1.74 9.35 -5.36
C ARG A 155 1.58 8.75 -3.97
N GLU A 156 2.61 8.10 -3.43
CA GLU A 156 2.61 7.60 -2.04
C GLU A 156 2.43 8.74 -1.03
N GLU A 157 3.08 9.89 -1.26
CA GLU A 157 2.94 11.08 -0.43
C GLU A 157 1.53 11.70 -0.50
N GLU A 158 0.93 11.77 -1.69
CA GLU A 158 -0.45 12.20 -1.87
C GLU A 158 -1.42 11.31 -1.07
N ARG A 159 -1.21 10.00 -1.09
CA ARG A 159 -2.00 9.03 -0.31
C ARG A 159 -1.83 9.23 1.20
N TYR A 160 -0.59 9.33 1.67
CA TYR A 160 -0.30 9.64 3.07
C TYR A 160 -1.01 10.91 3.54
N ASN A 161 -0.92 11.99 2.74
CA ASN A 161 -1.53 13.27 3.07
C ASN A 161 -3.05 13.22 3.05
N ARG A 162 -3.66 12.43 2.15
CA ARG A 162 -5.10 12.18 2.16
C ARG A 162 -5.53 11.49 3.46
N LEU A 163 -4.86 10.40 3.85
CA LEU A 163 -5.16 9.68 5.09
C LEU A 163 -4.98 10.56 6.33
N LYS A 164 -3.92 11.40 6.35
CA LYS A 164 -3.68 12.38 7.41
C LYS A 164 -4.83 13.39 7.56
N ARG A 165 -5.42 13.85 6.45
CA ARG A 165 -6.61 14.73 6.47
C ARG A 165 -7.83 14.00 7.03
N ILE A 166 -8.06 12.75 6.63
CA ILE A 166 -9.15 11.93 7.14
C ILE A 166 -9.02 11.76 8.66
N LYS A 167 -7.82 11.40 9.16
CA LYS A 167 -7.56 11.27 10.60
C LYS A 167 -7.94 12.53 11.38
N LYS A 168 -7.47 13.70 10.93
CA LYS A 168 -7.78 14.98 11.59
C LYS A 168 -9.28 15.28 11.66
N LEU A 169 -10.02 14.96 10.59
CA LEU A 169 -11.47 15.16 10.56
C LEU A 169 -12.20 14.22 11.54
N SER A 170 -11.74 12.97 11.64
CA SER A 170 -12.27 12.00 12.60
C SER A 170 -12.01 12.42 14.05
N ASP A 171 -10.79 12.87 14.36
CA ASP A 171 -10.42 13.34 15.69
C ASP A 171 -11.27 14.56 16.11
N ALA A 172 -11.44 15.55 15.22
CA ALA A 172 -12.25 16.74 15.49
C ALA A 172 -13.75 16.43 15.72
N LYS A 173 -14.32 15.49 14.95
CA LYS A 173 -15.72 15.05 15.16
C LYS A 173 -15.92 14.38 16.53
N ARG A 174 -14.92 13.63 16.98
CA ARG A 174 -14.96 12.94 18.28
C ARG A 174 -14.89 13.93 19.44
N GLU A 175 -14.02 14.94 19.35
CA GLU A 175 -13.92 16.01 20.34
C GLU A 175 -15.23 16.80 20.45
N ALA A 176 -15.87 17.10 19.32
CA ALA A 176 -17.16 17.80 19.29
C ALA A 176 -18.35 16.95 19.80
N SER A 177 -18.23 15.61 19.77
CA SER A 177 -19.27 14.69 20.28
C SER A 177 -19.09 14.35 21.77
N ALA A 178 -17.95 14.74 22.36
CA ALA A 178 -17.62 14.55 23.77
C ALA A 178 -17.84 15.81 24.63
N GLN A 179 -18.28 16.91 24.02
CA GLN A 179 -18.75 18.15 24.65
C GLN A 179 -20.28 18.20 24.66
#